data_AF-A0A9D6RXV6-F1
#
_entry.id   AF-A0A9D6RXV6-F1
#
_cell.length_a   1.000
_cell.length_b   1.000
_cell.length_c   1.000
_cell.angle_alpha   90.00
_cell.angle_beta   90.00
_cell.angle_gamma   90.00
#
_symmetry.space_group_name_H-M   'P 1'
#
loop_
_entity.id
_entity.type
_entity.pdbx_description
1 polymer ?
#
loop_
_entity_poly.entity_id
_entity_poly.type
_entity_poly.pdbx_seq_one_letter_code
_entity_poly.pdbx_strand_id
1 'polypeptide(L)'
;IDGFPRNFDQIPYSLYFRELMDYRNDPDFLVFISVPETVMDERMKNRVVCPTCQTPRNMKLLRTKEVGYDAEHDSHYLICDNPDCPDPKRMVTKEGDELGIEAIRDRIEADRKIMQQLLGLRGVPKIYLRNAVPVSEAGKVDQYELTPAYRFEGTGEDVTVIEEPWTVTDEAGQDSYSLLPAAVVVALIKQTAAVLGMEAKEG
;
A
#
# COMPACT_ATOMS: atom_id res chain seq x y z
N ILE A 1 16.27 2.15 -5.39
CA ILE A 1 16.48 0.93 -4.57
C ILE A 1 15.24 0.77 -3.71
N ASP A 2 14.53 -0.35 -3.78
CA ASP A 2 13.32 -0.58 -2.97
C ASP A 2 13.65 -1.41 -1.73
N GLY A 3 13.20 -0.93 -0.57
CA GLY A 3 13.35 -1.64 0.69
C GLY A 3 14.79 -1.85 1.13
N PHE A 4 15.71 -0.94 0.81
CA PHE A 4 17.05 -0.88 1.40
C PHE A 4 17.43 0.60 1.58
N PRO A 5 17.92 1.00 2.77
CA PRO A 5 18.29 0.17 3.92
C PRO A 5 17.09 -0.25 4.79
N ARG A 6 17.16 -1.44 5.43
CA ARG A 6 16.21 -1.92 6.45
C ARG A 6 16.81 -2.04 7.85
N ASN A 7 18.13 -1.88 7.97
CA ASN A 7 18.84 -1.82 9.23
C ASN A 7 19.79 -0.62 9.25
N PHE A 8 20.16 -0.13 10.44
CA PHE A 8 21.03 1.06 10.58
C PHE A 8 22.43 0.87 9.98
N ASP A 9 22.99 -0.32 10.13
CA ASP A 9 24.28 -0.71 9.56
C ASP A 9 24.26 -0.70 8.02
N GLN A 10 23.08 -0.70 7.39
CA GLN A 10 22.92 -0.63 5.94
C GLN A 10 22.91 0.80 5.39
N ILE A 11 22.79 1.82 6.24
CA ILE A 11 22.77 3.22 5.80
C ILE A 11 24.09 3.62 5.10
N PRO A 12 25.29 3.33 5.64
CA PRO A 12 26.54 3.62 4.96
C PRO A 12 26.64 2.95 3.58
N TYR A 13 26.16 1.71 3.46
CA TYR A 13 26.12 1.01 2.17
C TYR A 13 25.15 1.66 1.17
N SER A 14 24.04 2.23 1.66
CA SER A 14 23.09 2.95 0.81
C SER A 14 23.72 4.21 0.23
N LEU A 15 24.51 4.94 1.04
CA LEU A 15 25.27 6.11 0.58
C LEU A 15 26.42 5.71 -0.35
N TYR A 16 27.07 4.58 -0.10
CA TYR A 16 28.09 4.02 -0.99
C TYR A 16 27.50 3.59 -2.34
N PHE A 17 26.33 2.94 -2.36
CA PHE A 17 25.65 2.61 -3.62
C PHE A 17 25.24 3.85 -4.38
N ARG A 18 24.80 4.91 -3.68
CA ARG A 18 24.58 6.22 -4.30
C ARG A 18 25.86 6.70 -4.99
N GLU A 19 27.00 6.70 -4.30
CA GLU A 19 28.28 7.18 -4.86
C GLU A 19 28.76 6.33 -6.05
N LEU A 20 28.55 5.01 -6.01
CA LEU A 20 28.80 4.13 -7.16
C LEU A 20 27.88 4.43 -8.35
N MET A 21 26.60 4.68 -8.09
CA MET A 21 25.61 5.01 -9.14
C MET A 21 25.84 6.42 -9.71
N ASP A 22 26.41 7.33 -8.90
CA ASP A 22 26.75 8.70 -9.28
C ASP A 22 27.91 8.78 -10.30
N TYR A 23 28.53 7.66 -10.67
CA TYR A 23 29.46 7.61 -11.81
C TYR A 23 28.80 8.12 -13.12
N ARG A 24 27.46 8.08 -13.21
CA ARG A 24 26.69 8.62 -14.34
C ARG A 24 26.13 10.03 -14.12
N ASN A 25 26.30 10.63 -12.94
CA ASN A 25 25.64 11.87 -12.51
C ASN A 25 24.11 11.85 -12.69
N ASP A 26 23.47 10.70 -12.46
CA ASP A 26 22.02 10.60 -12.51
C ASP A 26 21.41 11.29 -11.27
N PRO A 27 20.31 12.04 -11.42
CA PRO A 27 19.67 12.68 -10.28
C PRO A 27 19.12 11.64 -9.30
N ASP A 28 19.43 11.81 -8.01
CA ASP A 28 18.97 10.96 -6.92
C ASP A 28 17.94 11.68 -6.02
N PHE A 29 17.06 10.89 -5.42
CA PHE A 29 16.09 11.38 -4.45
C PHE A 29 15.62 10.23 -3.56
N LEU A 30 15.12 10.60 -2.37
CA LEU A 30 14.53 9.66 -1.42
C LEU A 30 13.01 9.73 -1.49
N VAL A 31 12.34 8.58 -1.52
CA VAL A 31 10.88 8.49 -1.51
C VAL A 31 10.43 7.93 -0.17
N PHE A 32 9.62 8.70 0.56
CA PHE A 32 9.05 8.31 1.84
C PHE A 32 7.55 8.07 1.66
N ILE A 33 7.12 6.84 1.95
CA ILE A 33 5.70 6.46 1.90
C ILE A 33 5.20 6.29 3.32
N SER A 34 4.31 7.17 3.75
CA SER A 34 3.64 7.11 5.03
C SER A 34 2.27 6.45 4.85
N VAL A 35 2.08 5.33 5.53
CA VAL A 35 0.82 4.58 5.59
C VAL A 35 0.46 4.43 7.06
N PRO A 36 -0.77 4.78 7.48
CA PRO A 36 -1.18 4.56 8.87
C PRO A 36 -1.14 3.08 9.25
N GLU A 37 -0.76 2.77 10.48
CA GLU A 37 -0.70 1.43 11.03
C GLU A 37 -2.05 0.71 10.96
N THR A 38 -3.15 1.41 11.20
CA THR A 38 -4.51 0.86 11.09
C THR A 38 -4.84 0.43 9.66
N VAL A 39 -4.36 1.17 8.66
CA VAL A 39 -4.49 0.77 7.24
C VAL A 39 -3.61 -0.43 6.94
N MET A 40 -2.37 -0.46 7.43
CA MET A 40 -1.46 -1.60 7.24
C MET A 40 -2.03 -2.88 7.87
N ASP A 41 -2.56 -2.77 9.09
CA ASP A 41 -3.18 -3.86 9.82
C ASP A 41 -4.36 -4.45 9.03
N GLU A 42 -5.28 -3.62 8.56
CA GLU A 42 -6.44 -4.06 7.77
C GLU A 42 -6.07 -4.59 6.37
N ARG A 43 -4.96 -4.14 5.79
CA ARG A 43 -4.44 -4.71 4.52
C ARG A 43 -3.80 -6.07 4.72
N MET A 44 -3.24 -6.33 5.90
CA MET A 44 -2.70 -7.62 6.28
C MET A 44 -3.81 -8.59 6.66
N LYS A 45 -4.70 -8.16 7.56
CA LYS A 45 -5.90 -8.91 7.93
C LYS A 45 -6.76 -9.17 6.69
N ASN A 46 -7.27 -10.38 6.55
CA ASN A 46 -8.06 -10.80 5.39
C ASN A 46 -7.33 -10.80 4.04
N ARG A 47 -5.98 -10.74 4.04
CA ARG A 47 -5.20 -10.90 2.81
C ARG A 47 -5.31 -12.34 2.33
N VAL A 48 -5.71 -12.48 1.07
CA VAL A 48 -5.71 -13.76 0.35
C VAL A 48 -4.77 -13.67 -0.82
N VAL A 49 -4.17 -14.80 -1.18
CA VAL A 49 -3.14 -14.89 -2.21
C VAL A 49 -3.53 -15.97 -3.20
N CYS A 50 -3.32 -15.70 -4.49
CA CYS A 50 -3.51 -16.72 -5.51
C CYS A 50 -2.38 -17.76 -5.37
N PRO A 51 -2.70 -19.06 -5.21
CA PRO A 51 -1.66 -20.08 -5.07
C PRO A 51 -0.79 -20.22 -6.33
N THR A 52 -1.33 -19.87 -7.50
CA THR A 52 -0.66 -20.00 -8.80
C THR A 52 0.31 -18.86 -9.08
N CYS A 53 -0.16 -17.61 -9.07
CA CYS A 53 0.64 -16.44 -9.45
C CYS A 53 1.12 -15.59 -8.27
N GLN A 54 0.74 -15.96 -7.04
CA GLN A 54 1.10 -15.23 -5.81
C GLN A 54 0.58 -13.78 -5.77
N THR A 55 -0.34 -13.42 -6.66
CA THR A 55 -0.99 -12.10 -6.64
C THR A 55 -1.81 -11.94 -5.35
N PRO A 56 -1.55 -10.89 -4.55
CA PRO A 56 -2.33 -10.62 -3.35
C PRO A 56 -3.64 -9.90 -3.68
N ARG A 57 -4.66 -10.20 -2.89
CA ARG A 57 -5.96 -9.53 -2.81
C ARG A 57 -6.37 -9.43 -1.34
N ASN A 58 -7.49 -8.78 -1.06
CA ASN A 58 -8.00 -8.63 0.29
C ASN A 58 -9.53 -8.72 0.26
N MET A 59 -10.12 -9.55 1.14
CA MET A 59 -11.57 -9.75 1.17
C MET A 59 -12.33 -8.44 1.38
N LYS A 60 -11.78 -7.52 2.17
CA LYS A 60 -12.43 -6.27 2.57
C LYS A 60 -12.01 -5.08 1.70
N LEU A 61 -10.73 -4.98 1.33
CA LEU A 61 -10.16 -3.75 0.77
C LEU A 61 -9.73 -3.87 -0.71
N LEU A 62 -9.61 -5.09 -1.24
CA LEU A 62 -9.13 -5.31 -2.61
C LEU A 62 -9.67 -6.64 -3.15
N ARG A 63 -10.98 -6.66 -3.42
CA ARG A 63 -11.67 -7.84 -3.94
C ARG A 63 -11.26 -8.18 -5.37
N THR A 64 -11.65 -9.36 -5.81
CA THR A 64 -11.63 -9.77 -7.22
C THR A 64 -12.98 -9.52 -7.89
N LYS A 65 -13.02 -9.63 -9.22
CA LYS A 65 -14.28 -9.57 -9.99
C LYS A 65 -15.28 -10.64 -9.55
N GLU A 66 -14.81 -11.87 -9.40
CA GLU A 66 -15.62 -13.03 -9.02
C GLU A 66 -15.45 -13.35 -7.53
N VAL A 67 -16.57 -13.59 -6.86
CA VAL A 67 -16.65 -13.98 -5.44
C VAL A 67 -17.52 -15.23 -5.36
N GLY A 68 -17.00 -16.28 -4.74
CA GLY A 68 -17.74 -17.52 -4.49
C GLY A 68 -18.14 -17.65 -3.03
N TYR A 69 -18.99 -18.64 -2.76
CA TYR A 69 -19.44 -19.00 -1.41
C TYR A 69 -19.16 -20.48 -1.14
N ASP A 70 -18.57 -20.75 0.02
CA ASP A 70 -18.25 -22.08 0.52
C ASP A 70 -19.33 -22.50 1.52
N ALA A 71 -20.22 -23.41 1.11
CA ALA A 71 -21.32 -23.89 1.94
C ALA A 71 -20.89 -24.79 3.10
N GLU A 72 -19.69 -25.39 3.04
CA GLU A 72 -19.16 -26.21 4.13
C GLU A 72 -18.70 -25.33 5.30
N HIS A 73 -18.10 -24.18 4.97
CA HIS A 73 -17.51 -23.26 5.94
C HIS A 73 -18.33 -21.99 6.17
N ASP A 74 -19.50 -21.86 5.53
CA ASP A 74 -20.37 -20.67 5.54
C ASP A 74 -19.57 -19.37 5.33
N SER A 75 -18.72 -19.35 4.29
CA SER A 75 -17.79 -18.24 4.06
C SER A 75 -17.61 -17.90 2.58
N HIS A 76 -17.40 -16.61 2.29
CA HIS A 76 -17.08 -16.14 0.93
C HIS A 76 -15.59 -16.30 0.62
N TYR A 77 -15.27 -16.47 -0.66
CA TYR A 77 -13.88 -16.53 -1.14
C TYR A 77 -13.72 -15.80 -2.47
N LEU A 78 -12.49 -15.35 -2.74
CA LEU A 78 -12.13 -14.71 -4.01
C LEU A 78 -11.59 -15.72 -5.02
N ILE A 79 -11.85 -15.49 -6.30
CA ILE A 79 -11.23 -16.21 -7.42
C ILE A 79 -10.26 -15.25 -8.11
N CYS A 80 -9.02 -15.71 -8.34
CA CYS A 80 -7.99 -14.89 -8.97
C CYS A 80 -8.48 -14.29 -10.30
N ASP A 81 -8.32 -12.99 -10.47
CA ASP A 81 -8.71 -12.24 -11.67
C ASP A 81 -7.52 -11.61 -12.40
N ASN A 82 -6.30 -12.03 -12.04
CA ASN A 82 -5.09 -11.58 -12.71
C ASN A 82 -5.05 -12.14 -14.15
N PRO A 83 -5.08 -11.30 -15.20
CA PRO A 83 -5.09 -11.76 -16.59
C PRO A 83 -3.84 -12.54 -16.98
N ASP A 84 -2.72 -12.29 -16.30
CA ASP A 84 -1.45 -12.99 -16.54
C ASP A 84 -1.32 -14.29 -15.73
N CYS A 85 -2.36 -14.67 -14.96
CA CYS A 85 -2.34 -15.90 -14.18
C CYS A 85 -2.60 -17.11 -15.09
N PRO A 86 -1.68 -18.08 -15.16
CA PRO A 86 -1.81 -19.22 -16.07
C PRO A 86 -2.94 -20.18 -15.68
N ASP A 87 -3.34 -20.19 -14.40
CA ASP A 87 -4.39 -21.04 -13.85
C ASP A 87 -5.09 -20.32 -12.69
N PRO A 88 -6.11 -19.47 -12.98
CA PRO A 88 -6.86 -18.74 -11.98
C PRO A 88 -7.64 -19.69 -11.06
N LYS A 89 -7.41 -19.56 -9.74
CA LYS A 89 -8.01 -20.44 -8.72
C LYS A 89 -8.56 -19.63 -7.54
N ARG A 90 -9.35 -20.32 -6.71
CA ARG A 90 -9.73 -19.86 -5.37
C ARG A 90 -8.47 -19.38 -4.63
N MET A 91 -8.53 -18.15 -4.16
CA MET A 91 -7.46 -17.55 -3.38
C MET A 91 -7.46 -18.10 -1.97
N VAL A 92 -6.28 -18.22 -1.37
CA VAL A 92 -6.09 -18.82 -0.05
C VAL A 92 -5.60 -17.78 0.94
N THR A 93 -5.97 -17.92 2.21
CA THR A 93 -5.44 -17.09 3.28
C THR A 93 -3.93 -17.32 3.40
N LYS A 94 -3.19 -16.25 3.67
CA LYS A 94 -1.76 -16.36 3.90
C LYS A 94 -1.49 -16.57 5.39
N GLU A 95 -0.65 -17.55 5.70
CA GLU A 95 -0.31 -17.91 7.08
C GLU A 95 0.30 -16.71 7.83
N GLY A 96 -0.15 -16.50 9.07
CA GLY A 96 0.33 -15.44 9.96
C GLY A 96 -0.32 -14.08 9.78
N ASP A 97 -1.14 -13.87 8.73
CA ASP A 97 -1.80 -12.59 8.47
C ASP A 97 -2.96 -12.29 9.46
N GLU A 98 -3.44 -13.29 10.19
CA GLU A 98 -4.42 -13.13 11.29
C GLU A 98 -3.88 -12.27 12.44
N LEU A 99 -2.56 -12.27 12.64
CA LEU A 99 -1.89 -11.42 13.61
C LEU A 99 -1.78 -9.96 13.14
N GLY A 100 -2.21 -9.68 11.91
CA GLY A 100 -2.19 -8.36 11.30
C GLY A 100 -0.80 -7.73 11.39
N ILE A 101 -0.77 -6.46 11.78
CA ILE A 101 0.46 -5.69 11.90
C ILE A 101 1.43 -6.23 12.97
N GLU A 102 0.96 -6.96 13.98
CA GLU A 102 1.80 -7.44 15.08
C GLU A 102 2.86 -8.45 14.61
N ALA A 103 2.56 -9.21 13.55
CA ALA A 103 3.53 -10.12 12.92
C ALA A 103 4.77 -9.39 12.36
N ILE A 104 4.69 -8.07 12.16
CA ILE A 104 5.78 -7.24 11.62
C ILE A 104 6.10 -6.03 12.50
N ARG A 105 5.66 -6.02 13.77
CA ARG A 105 5.83 -4.88 14.70
C ARG A 105 7.27 -4.40 14.80
N ASP A 106 8.20 -5.32 15.08
CA ASP A 106 9.63 -5.04 15.20
C ASP A 106 10.21 -4.41 13.93
N ARG A 107 9.71 -4.84 12.76
CA ARG A 107 10.15 -4.33 11.46
C ARG A 107 9.67 -2.89 11.25
N ILE A 108 8.42 -2.60 11.60
CA ILE A 108 7.85 -1.24 11.49
C ILE A 108 8.59 -0.28 12.41
N GLU A 109 8.94 -0.70 13.63
CA GLU A 109 9.70 0.12 14.55
C GLU A 109 11.12 0.40 14.07
N ALA A 110 11.80 -0.62 13.51
CA ALA A 110 13.11 -0.45 12.91
C ALA A 110 13.06 0.52 11.72
N ASP A 111 12.14 0.29 10.77
CA ASP A 111 11.94 1.12 9.59
C ASP A 111 11.61 2.57 9.99
N ARG A 112 10.77 2.80 11.00
CA ARG A 112 10.43 4.13 11.52
C ARG A 112 11.68 4.88 11.99
N LYS A 113 12.55 4.25 12.77
CA LYS A 113 13.75 4.92 13.29
C LYS A 113 14.76 5.20 12.17
N ILE A 114 14.88 4.31 11.18
CA ILE A 114 15.73 4.53 10.00
C ILE A 114 15.19 5.71 9.18
N MET A 115 13.89 5.74 8.88
CA MET A 115 13.27 6.84 8.16
C MET A 115 13.50 8.17 8.86
N GLN A 116 13.34 8.24 10.19
CA GLN A 116 13.63 9.46 10.97
C GLN A 116 15.05 9.98 10.79
N GLN A 117 16.05 9.10 10.70
CA GLN A 117 17.43 9.51 10.42
C GLN A 117 17.60 9.99 8.98
N LEU A 118 17.03 9.27 8.00
CA LEU A 118 17.10 9.63 6.59
C LEU A 118 16.42 10.97 6.29
N LEU A 119 15.37 11.33 7.02
CA LEU A 119 14.72 12.64 6.95
C LEU A 119 15.69 13.78 7.29
N GLY A 120 16.66 13.54 8.18
CA GLY A 120 17.67 14.52 8.58
C GLY A 120 18.79 14.76 7.56
N LEU A 121 18.92 13.89 6.54
CA LEU A 121 19.95 14.04 5.51
C LEU A 121 19.73 15.32 4.70
N ARG A 122 20.77 16.13 4.52
CA ARG A 122 20.71 17.34 3.68
C ARG A 122 21.35 17.06 2.31
N GLY A 123 20.98 17.86 1.31
CA GLY A 123 21.57 17.78 -0.04
C GLY A 123 21.00 16.69 -0.94
N VAL A 124 20.07 15.86 -0.45
CA VAL A 124 19.33 14.89 -1.27
C VAL A 124 17.85 15.29 -1.30
N PRO A 125 17.25 15.53 -2.49
CA PRO A 125 15.83 15.79 -2.63
C PRO A 125 14.97 14.66 -2.04
N LYS A 126 13.77 15.02 -1.57
CA LYS A 126 12.85 14.09 -0.90
C LYS A 126 11.45 14.23 -1.46
N ILE A 127 10.81 13.08 -1.66
CA ILE A 127 9.42 12.94 -2.06
C ILE A 127 8.66 12.38 -0.86
N TYR A 128 7.54 13.01 -0.53
CA TYR A 128 6.70 12.63 0.60
C TYR A 128 5.34 12.19 0.12
N LEU A 129 5.02 10.93 0.36
CA LEU A 129 3.77 10.32 -0.05
C LEU A 129 2.98 9.93 1.19
N ARG A 130 1.73 10.37 1.25
CA ARG A 130 0.79 9.95 2.28
C ARG A 130 -0.26 9.05 1.64
N ASN A 131 -0.54 7.92 2.26
CA ASN A 131 -1.60 7.01 1.82
C ASN A 131 -2.93 7.27 2.53
N ALA A 132 -3.01 8.31 3.36
CA ALA A 132 -4.26 8.68 4.01
C ALA A 132 -4.47 10.19 3.96
N VAL A 133 -5.74 10.58 3.91
CA VAL A 133 -6.20 11.97 3.95
C VAL A 133 -7.21 12.10 5.09
N PRO A 134 -7.08 13.12 5.96
CA PRO A 134 -8.07 13.39 6.99
C PRO A 134 -9.47 13.56 6.40
N VAL A 135 -10.50 13.10 7.09
CA VAL A 135 -11.90 13.27 6.64
C VAL A 135 -12.23 14.75 6.40
N SER A 136 -11.69 15.65 7.22
CA SER A 136 -11.85 17.11 7.06
C SER A 136 -11.24 17.66 5.76
N GLU A 137 -10.30 16.92 5.14
CA GLU A 137 -9.63 17.29 3.91
C GLU A 137 -10.08 16.47 2.70
N ALA A 138 -11.13 15.65 2.84
CA ALA A 138 -11.60 14.75 1.78
C ALA A 138 -11.98 15.49 0.49
N GLY A 139 -12.35 16.77 0.55
CA GLY A 139 -12.62 17.58 -0.65
C GLY A 139 -11.40 17.91 -1.51
N LYS A 140 -10.18 17.53 -1.08
CA LYS A 140 -8.94 17.71 -1.85
C LYS A 140 -8.63 16.52 -2.77
N VAL A 141 -9.40 15.44 -2.67
CA VAL A 141 -9.23 14.21 -3.46
C VAL A 141 -10.56 13.81 -4.07
N ASP A 142 -10.50 13.08 -5.17
CA ASP A 142 -11.71 12.57 -5.79
C ASP A 142 -12.22 11.31 -5.08
N GLN A 143 -13.53 11.07 -5.10
CA GLN A 143 -14.11 9.89 -4.42
C GLN A 143 -13.55 8.56 -4.92
N TYR A 144 -13.24 8.46 -6.23
CA TYR A 144 -12.65 7.25 -6.82
C TYR A 144 -11.19 7.02 -6.40
N GLU A 145 -10.55 7.99 -5.72
CA GLU A 145 -9.21 7.85 -5.16
C GLU A 145 -9.23 7.24 -3.76
N LEU A 146 -10.38 7.24 -3.09
CA LEU A 146 -10.54 6.65 -1.76
C LEU A 146 -10.66 5.13 -1.87
N THR A 147 -10.05 4.42 -0.92
CA THR A 147 -10.19 2.96 -0.80
C THR A 147 -11.55 2.64 -0.18
N PRO A 148 -12.46 1.96 -0.90
CA PRO A 148 -13.71 1.50 -0.31
C PRO A 148 -13.47 0.21 0.52
N ALA A 149 -14.48 -0.15 1.31
CA ALA A 149 -14.60 -1.48 1.89
C ALA A 149 -15.68 -2.28 1.15
N TYR A 150 -15.52 -3.60 1.17
CA TYR A 150 -16.42 -4.56 0.57
C TYR A 150 -16.99 -5.50 1.62
N ARG A 151 -18.30 -5.72 1.56
CA ARG A 151 -19.02 -6.75 2.29
C ARG A 151 -19.71 -7.69 1.30
N PHE A 152 -19.75 -8.98 1.64
CA PHE A 152 -20.40 -10.01 0.84
C PHE A 152 -21.62 -10.53 1.58
N GLU A 153 -22.74 -10.61 0.88
CA GLU A 153 -24.01 -11.13 1.40
C GLU A 153 -24.57 -12.18 0.45
N GLY A 154 -25.34 -13.14 0.97
CA GLY A 154 -25.93 -14.23 0.19
C GLY A 154 -25.12 -15.53 0.18
N THR A 155 -25.74 -16.57 -0.35
CA THR A 155 -25.26 -17.97 -0.31
C THR A 155 -25.42 -18.63 -1.67
N GLY A 156 -24.57 -19.60 -1.99
CA GLY A 156 -24.63 -20.31 -3.28
C GLY A 156 -24.19 -19.42 -4.43
N GLU A 157 -24.98 -19.37 -5.51
CA GLU A 157 -24.70 -18.54 -6.69
C GLU A 157 -25.14 -17.06 -6.51
N ASP A 158 -25.96 -16.77 -5.51
CA ASP A 158 -26.54 -15.43 -5.26
C ASP A 158 -25.67 -14.59 -4.31
N VAL A 159 -24.38 -14.41 -4.62
CA VAL A 159 -23.49 -13.55 -3.84
C VAL A 159 -23.61 -12.10 -4.29
N THR A 160 -24.07 -11.23 -3.38
CA THR A 160 -24.13 -9.77 -3.57
C THR A 160 -22.90 -9.11 -2.97
N VAL A 161 -22.26 -8.23 -3.74
CA VAL A 161 -21.13 -7.40 -3.29
C VAL A 161 -21.63 -6.01 -2.96
N ILE A 162 -21.41 -5.58 -1.71
CA ILE A 162 -21.74 -4.25 -1.22
C ILE A 162 -20.45 -3.45 -1.06
N GLU A 163 -20.39 -2.29 -1.70
CA GLU A 163 -19.29 -1.34 -1.56
C GLU A 163 -19.72 -0.23 -0.59
N GLU A 164 -18.89 0.06 0.42
CA GLU A 164 -19.16 1.07 1.43
C GLU A 164 -17.93 1.94 1.74
N PRO A 165 -18.12 3.21 2.15
CA PRO A 165 -17.00 4.05 2.56
C PRO A 165 -16.25 3.45 3.74
N TRP A 166 -14.91 3.54 3.69
CA TRP A 166 -14.05 3.01 4.75
C TRP A 166 -13.24 4.11 5.41
N THR A 167 -13.45 4.30 6.70
CA THR A 167 -12.74 5.29 7.52
C THR A 167 -11.88 4.56 8.55
N VAL A 168 -10.69 5.10 8.81
CA VAL A 168 -9.77 4.60 9.84
C VAL A 168 -9.36 5.74 10.75
N THR A 169 -9.10 5.43 12.02
CA THR A 169 -8.43 6.36 12.93
C THR A 169 -6.92 6.20 12.77
N ASP A 170 -6.21 7.29 12.52
CA ASP A 170 -4.75 7.29 12.40
C ASP A 170 -4.05 7.34 13.78
N GLU A 171 -2.71 7.32 13.78
CA GLU A 171 -1.91 7.37 15.00
C GLU A 171 -2.03 8.69 15.78
N ALA A 172 -2.58 9.74 15.17
CA ALA A 172 -2.88 11.01 15.82
C ALA A 172 -4.30 11.05 16.42
N GLY A 173 -5.07 9.96 16.30
CA GLY A 173 -6.46 9.91 16.75
C GLY A 173 -7.44 10.62 15.81
N GLN A 174 -7.02 10.91 14.58
CA GLN A 174 -7.84 11.58 13.58
C GLN A 174 -8.45 10.58 12.59
N ASP A 175 -9.74 10.75 12.31
CA ASP A 175 -10.40 10.00 11.27
C ASP A 175 -9.88 10.39 9.89
N SER A 176 -9.49 9.38 9.13
CA SER A 176 -8.85 9.51 7.82
C SER A 176 -9.40 8.48 6.84
N TYR A 177 -9.44 8.84 5.57
CA TYR A 177 -9.67 7.90 4.47
C TYR A 177 -8.33 7.37 3.95
N SER A 178 -8.26 6.07 3.68
CA SER A 178 -7.12 5.49 2.94
C SER A 178 -7.28 5.78 1.45
N LEU A 179 -6.16 6.09 0.78
CA LEU A 179 -6.09 6.30 -0.65
C LEU A 179 -5.74 5.01 -1.38
N LEU A 180 -6.34 4.80 -2.55
CA LEU A 180 -5.93 3.76 -3.47
C LEU A 180 -4.49 4.00 -3.94
N PRO A 181 -3.73 2.93 -4.23
CA PRO A 181 -2.34 3.06 -4.68
C PRO A 181 -2.18 3.97 -5.91
N ALA A 182 -3.15 3.98 -6.82
CA ALA A 182 -3.13 4.81 -8.03
C ALA A 182 -3.00 6.32 -7.70
N ALA A 183 -3.74 6.82 -6.71
CA ALA A 183 -3.67 8.22 -6.29
C ALA A 183 -2.29 8.57 -5.73
N VAL A 184 -1.70 7.66 -4.95
CA VAL A 184 -0.34 7.82 -4.40
C VAL A 184 0.72 7.79 -5.51
N VAL A 185 0.56 6.96 -6.54
CA VAL A 185 1.45 6.92 -7.71
C VAL A 185 1.39 8.22 -8.50
N VAL A 186 0.21 8.82 -8.68
CA VAL A 186 0.08 10.14 -9.33
C VAL A 186 0.85 11.20 -8.52
N ALA A 187 0.75 11.19 -7.19
CA ALA A 187 1.52 12.08 -6.33
C ALA A 187 3.04 11.84 -6.45
N LEU A 188 3.48 10.57 -6.54
CA LEU A 188 4.88 10.21 -6.79
C LEU A 188 5.38 10.80 -8.11
N ILE A 189 4.64 10.62 -9.19
CA ILE A 189 5.00 11.13 -10.52
C ILE A 189 5.12 12.66 -10.49
N LYS A 190 4.13 13.37 -9.93
CA LYS A 190 4.12 14.83 -9.82
C LYS A 190 5.33 15.35 -9.03
N GLN A 191 5.60 14.78 -7.86
CA GLN A 191 6.73 15.19 -7.02
C GLN A 191 8.08 14.81 -7.65
N THR A 192 8.16 13.68 -8.36
CA THR A 192 9.35 13.29 -9.12
C THR A 192 9.65 14.30 -10.22
N ALA A 193 8.64 14.69 -11.01
CA ALA A 193 8.82 15.70 -12.04
C ALA A 193 9.31 17.04 -11.46
N ALA A 194 8.75 17.47 -10.32
CA ALA A 194 9.19 18.69 -9.64
C ALA A 194 10.65 18.61 -9.16
N VAL A 195 11.03 17.51 -8.50
CA VAL A 195 12.40 17.27 -8.02
C VAL A 195 13.42 17.22 -9.17
N LEU A 196 13.01 16.69 -10.33
CA LEU A 196 13.85 16.61 -11.51
C LEU A 196 13.85 17.91 -12.35
N GLY A 197 13.14 18.97 -11.92
CA GLY A 197 13.05 20.23 -12.66
C GLY A 197 12.27 20.11 -13.98
N MET A 198 11.40 19.11 -14.09
CA MET A 198 10.60 18.81 -15.27
C MET A 198 9.18 19.40 -15.20
N GLU A 199 8.95 20.41 -14.36
CA GLU A 199 7.62 21.01 -14.23
C GLU A 199 7.13 21.51 -15.58
N ALA A 200 5.92 21.08 -15.95
CA ALA A 200 5.23 21.63 -17.11
C ALA A 200 5.06 23.13 -16.87
N LYS A 201 5.53 23.95 -17.80
CA LYS A 201 5.10 25.36 -17.83
C LYS A 201 3.58 25.33 -17.94
N GLU A 202 2.89 25.76 -16.89
CA GLU A 202 1.48 26.11 -17.00
C GLU A 202 1.37 27.13 -18.14
N GLY A 203 0.71 26.72 -19.22
CA GLY A 203 0.45 27.55 -20.40
C GLY A 203 -0.77 28.42 -20.18
#